data_AF-A0A015TZL3-F1
#
_entry.id   AF-A0A015TZL3-F1
#
_cell.length_a   1.000
_cell.length_b   1.000
_cell.length_c   1.000
_cell.angle_alpha   90.00
_cell.angle_beta   90.00
_cell.angle_gamma   90.00
#
_symmetry.space_group_name_H-M   'P 1'
#
loop_
_entity.id
_entity.type
_entity.pdbx_description
1 polymer ?
#
loop_
_entity_poly.entity_id
_entity_poly.type
_entity_poly.pdbx_seq_one_letter_code
_entity_poly.pdbx_strand_id
1 'polypeptide(L)'
;MFGLSALSDNRRKIESLLGTALGLRIACQAGTIGIPAMEPKGLKAYFSTGKGLKKIVYKDDNEQKITINIYLIWILAMLNNEKLWTLSEEFARLLLQYEAGAGKMKRDRTNQVGQLFASVSVKQFLNNLIPIIENEKEVEGYRNMGKVFHEIPKDNFPYFNTLIRFQYALLNK
;
A
#
# COMPACT_ATOMS: atom_id res chain seq x y z
N MET A 1 33.69 9.58 6.97
CA MET A 1 32.30 9.42 6.50
C MET A 1 32.16 8.02 5.92
N PHE A 2 31.29 7.19 6.49
CA PHE A 2 31.10 5.80 6.03
C PHE A 2 30.66 5.78 4.55
N GLY A 3 31.23 4.86 3.76
CA GLY A 3 30.80 4.60 2.37
C GLY A 3 31.44 5.44 1.25
N LEU A 4 32.25 6.46 1.56
CA LEU A 4 32.90 7.30 0.53
C LEU A 4 33.86 6.52 -0.39
N SER A 5 34.65 5.60 0.17
CA SER A 5 35.57 4.74 -0.61
C SER A 5 34.80 3.79 -1.53
N ALA A 6 33.77 3.13 -1.01
CA ALA A 6 32.92 2.25 -1.81
C ALA A 6 32.21 3.00 -2.96
N LEU A 7 31.81 4.25 -2.73
CA LEU A 7 31.22 5.11 -3.77
C LEU A 7 32.25 5.54 -4.82
N SER A 8 33.47 5.91 -4.43
CA SER A 8 34.53 6.29 -5.38
C SER A 8 34.94 5.11 -6.25
N ASP A 9 35.11 3.94 -5.64
CA ASP A 9 35.64 2.75 -6.30
C ASP A 9 34.61 2.13 -7.26
N ASN A 10 33.32 2.20 -6.91
CA ASN A 10 32.23 1.65 -7.71
C ASN A 10 31.41 2.70 -8.47
N ARG A 11 31.89 3.95 -8.55
CA ARG A 11 31.13 5.08 -9.09
C ARG A 11 30.44 4.79 -10.43
N ARG A 12 31.18 4.17 -11.37
CA ARG A 12 30.64 3.86 -12.71
C ARG A 12 29.56 2.79 -12.68
N LYS A 13 29.73 1.75 -11.84
CA LYS A 13 28.73 0.68 -11.67
C LYS A 13 27.47 1.22 -11.02
N ILE A 14 27.63 2.03 -9.98
CA ILE A 14 26.51 2.66 -9.26
C ILE A 14 25.73 3.59 -10.20
N GLU A 15 26.42 4.42 -10.98
CA GLU A 15 25.79 5.28 -11.98
C GLU A 15 25.11 4.49 -13.12
N SER A 16 25.59 3.28 -13.43
CA SER A 16 24.97 2.39 -14.40
C SER A 16 23.70 1.71 -13.87
N LEU A 17 23.63 1.44 -12.56
CA LEU A 17 22.51 0.72 -11.93
C LEU A 17 21.42 1.66 -11.41
N LEU A 18 21.82 2.79 -10.83
CA LEU A 18 20.95 3.74 -10.13
C LEU A 18 20.96 5.13 -10.79
N GLY A 19 21.54 5.24 -12.00
CA GLY A 19 21.61 6.49 -12.73
C GLY A 19 20.23 7.04 -13.06
N THR A 20 20.00 8.28 -12.65
CA THR A 20 18.78 9.04 -12.99
C THR A 20 19.01 9.80 -14.30
N ALA A 21 17.96 10.35 -14.91
CA ALA A 21 18.09 11.15 -16.13
C ALA A 21 19.04 12.35 -15.96
N LEU A 22 19.14 12.91 -14.75
CA LEU A 22 20.04 14.01 -14.38
C LEU A 22 21.38 13.52 -13.81
N GLY A 23 21.52 12.22 -13.54
CA GLY A 23 22.65 11.60 -12.87
C GLY A 23 22.49 11.56 -11.34
N LEU A 24 22.89 10.44 -10.74
CA LEU A 24 22.63 10.14 -9.33
C LEU A 24 23.25 11.19 -8.39
N ARG A 25 24.45 11.67 -8.71
CA ARG A 25 25.14 12.71 -7.92
C ARG A 25 24.36 14.03 -7.88
N ILE A 26 23.81 14.45 -9.02
CA ILE A 26 23.07 15.71 -9.12
C ILE A 26 21.75 15.60 -8.35
N ALA A 27 21.08 14.45 -8.45
CA ALA A 27 19.89 14.14 -7.67
C ALA A 27 20.14 14.18 -6.15
N CYS A 28 21.25 13.62 -5.67
CA CYS A 28 21.62 13.67 -4.25
C CYS A 28 22.02 15.09 -3.78
N GLN A 29 22.67 15.89 -4.64
CA GLN A 29 23.08 17.26 -4.32
C GLN A 29 21.90 18.25 -4.24
N ALA A 30 20.81 17.97 -4.95
CA ALA A 30 19.60 18.80 -4.95
C ALA A 30 18.77 18.72 -3.66
N GLY A 31 19.14 17.86 -2.69
CA GLY A 31 18.51 17.77 -1.38
C GLY A 31 17.05 17.28 -1.38
N THR A 32 16.47 17.01 -2.55
CA THR A 32 15.11 16.52 -2.75
C THR A 32 15.10 15.49 -3.88
N ILE A 33 14.74 14.25 -3.56
CA ILE A 33 14.45 13.22 -4.58
C ILE A 33 13.04 13.50 -5.09
N GLY A 34 12.88 14.53 -5.92
CA GLY A 34 11.61 14.81 -6.61
C GLY A 34 11.34 13.84 -7.75
N ILE A 35 10.12 13.89 -8.31
CA ILE A 35 9.72 13.11 -9.50
C ILE A 35 10.78 13.12 -10.63
N PRO A 36 11.45 14.25 -10.96
CA PRO A 36 12.48 14.28 -12.01
C PRO A 36 13.77 13.53 -11.65
N ALA A 37 14.09 13.42 -10.35
CA ALA A 37 15.21 12.66 -9.86
C ALA A 37 14.92 11.15 -9.83
N MET A 38 13.65 10.74 -9.84
CA MET A 38 13.26 9.33 -9.95
C MET A 38 13.19 8.85 -11.40
N GLU A 39 13.32 9.75 -12.38
CA GLU A 39 13.25 9.38 -13.79
C GLU A 39 14.48 8.53 -14.19
N PRO A 40 14.29 7.28 -14.67
CA PRO A 40 15.38 6.42 -15.09
C PRO A 40 16.16 7.00 -16.26
N LYS A 41 17.48 6.88 -16.21
CA LYS A 41 18.34 7.28 -17.33
C LYS A 41 17.97 6.51 -18.60
N GLY A 42 17.60 7.25 -19.65
CA GLY A 42 17.23 6.68 -20.95
C GLY A 42 15.74 6.45 -21.18
N LEU A 43 14.87 6.65 -20.17
CA LEU A 43 13.42 6.52 -20.33
C LEU A 43 12.86 7.48 -21.40
N LYS A 44 13.36 8.72 -21.44
CA LYS A 44 12.94 9.72 -22.45
C LYS A 44 13.12 9.28 -23.90
N ALA A 45 14.06 8.39 -24.17
CA ALA A 45 14.29 7.89 -25.53
C ALA A 45 13.15 7.00 -26.03
N TYR A 46 12.25 6.58 -25.14
CA TYR A 46 11.06 5.78 -25.42
C TYR A 46 9.76 6.59 -25.36
N PHE A 47 9.80 7.89 -25.07
CA PHE A 47 8.66 8.79 -25.22
C PHE A 47 8.57 9.31 -26.66
N SER A 48 7.36 9.46 -27.20
CA SER A 48 7.11 9.88 -28.58
C SER A 48 7.53 11.35 -28.81
N THR A 49 8.81 11.59 -29.07
CA THR A 49 9.36 12.92 -29.40
C THR A 49 9.64 13.02 -30.89
N GLY A 50 8.60 12.97 -31.74
CA GLY A 50 8.62 13.37 -33.17
C GLY A 50 9.63 12.73 -34.15
N LYS A 51 10.70 12.08 -33.69
CA LYS A 51 11.85 11.57 -34.45
C LYS A 51 11.93 10.03 -34.45
N GLY A 52 10.79 9.37 -34.22
CA GLY A 52 10.69 7.91 -34.14
C GLY A 52 11.00 7.37 -32.74
N LEU A 53 10.18 6.45 -32.27
CA LEU A 53 10.34 5.75 -31.01
C LEU A 53 11.60 4.86 -31.10
N LYS A 54 12.55 4.95 -30.18
CA LYS A 54 13.53 3.86 -30.06
C LYS A 54 12.73 2.61 -29.72
N LYS A 55 12.74 1.60 -30.60
CA LYS A 55 12.14 0.30 -30.24
C LYS A 55 12.92 -0.24 -29.04
N ILE A 56 12.19 -0.57 -27.98
CA ILE A 56 12.76 -1.40 -26.90
C ILE A 56 13.17 -2.69 -27.58
N VAL A 57 14.48 -2.90 -27.73
CA VAL A 57 15.01 -4.17 -28.20
C VAL A 57 14.88 -5.12 -27.01
N TYR A 58 13.73 -5.78 -26.92
CA TYR A 58 13.62 -6.97 -26.11
C TYR A 58 14.60 -7.97 -26.70
N LYS A 59 15.66 -8.30 -25.96
CA LYS A 59 16.29 -9.60 -26.20
C LYS A 59 15.20 -10.61 -25.90
N ASP A 60 14.90 -11.51 -26.83
CA ASP A 60 13.97 -12.62 -26.60
C ASP A 60 14.63 -13.64 -25.67
N ASP A 61 14.92 -13.17 -24.47
CA ASP A 61 15.61 -13.88 -23.41
C ASP A 61 14.57 -14.13 -22.34
N ASN A 62 14.18 -15.39 -22.18
CA ASN A 62 13.14 -15.81 -21.25
C ASN A 62 13.43 -15.33 -19.82
N GLU A 63 14.70 -15.20 -19.44
CA GLU A 63 15.12 -14.73 -18.13
C GLU A 63 14.73 -13.27 -17.87
N GLN A 64 14.81 -12.39 -18.88
CA GLN A 64 14.43 -10.99 -18.74
C GLN A 64 12.91 -10.83 -18.58
N LYS A 65 12.12 -11.61 -19.33
CA LYS A 65 10.66 -11.62 -19.19
C LYS A 65 10.23 -12.10 -17.80
N ILE A 66 10.85 -13.18 -17.31
CA ILE A 66 10.61 -13.69 -15.96
C ILE A 66 10.95 -12.63 -14.90
N THR A 67 12.11 -11.98 -15.03
CA THR A 67 12.57 -10.95 -14.09
C THR A 67 11.63 -9.75 -14.04
N ILE A 68 11.18 -9.24 -15.20
CA ILE A 68 10.22 -8.13 -15.28
C ILE A 68 8.89 -8.52 -14.62
N ASN A 69 8.38 -9.72 -14.90
CA ASN A 69 7.13 -10.21 -14.31
C ASN A 69 7.24 -10.33 -12.78
N ILE A 70 8.37 -10.78 -12.25
CA ILE A 70 8.62 -10.83 -10.80
C ILE A 70 8.55 -9.43 -10.20
N TYR A 71 9.23 -8.44 -10.79
CA TYR A 71 9.18 -7.07 -10.29
C TYR A 71 7.79 -6.46 -10.37
N LEU A 72 7.03 -6.72 -11.44
CA LEU A 72 5.64 -6.26 -11.55
C LEU A 72 4.76 -6.89 -10.46
N ILE A 73 4.89 -8.19 -10.20
CA ILE A 73 4.17 -8.88 -9.12
C ILE A 73 4.50 -8.25 -7.77
N TRP A 74 5.77 -7.96 -7.50
CA TRP A 74 6.19 -7.32 -6.25
C TRP A 74 5.65 -5.90 -6.10
N ILE A 75 5.69 -5.10 -7.17
CA ILE A 75 5.11 -3.74 -7.16
C ILE A 75 3.60 -3.81 -6.92
N LEU A 76 2.89 -4.71 -7.58
CA LEU A 76 1.46 -4.94 -7.36
C LEU A 76 1.18 -5.37 -5.92
N ALA A 77 2.01 -6.24 -5.35
CA ALA A 77 1.89 -6.66 -3.95
C ALA A 77 2.13 -5.49 -2.98
N MET A 78 3.15 -4.66 -3.22
CA MET A 78 3.45 -3.48 -2.39
C MET A 78 2.34 -2.44 -2.44
N LEU A 79 1.80 -2.14 -3.63
CA LEU A 79 0.65 -1.25 -3.80
C LEU A 79 -0.59 -1.78 -3.08
N ASN A 80 -0.81 -3.09 -3.12
CA ASN A 80 -1.90 -3.72 -2.38
C ASN A 80 -1.72 -3.56 -0.87
N ASN A 81 -0.48 -3.72 -0.36
CA ASN A 81 -0.18 -3.57 1.06
C ASN A 81 -0.37 -2.12 1.56
N GLU A 82 0.03 -1.12 0.77
CA GLU A 82 -0.19 0.29 1.09
C GLU A 82 -1.70 0.62 1.13
N LYS A 83 -2.47 0.10 0.16
CA LYS A 83 -3.93 0.26 0.16
C LYS A 83 -4.58 -0.39 1.39
N LEU A 84 -4.14 -1.60 1.78
CA LEU A 84 -4.61 -2.25 3.00
C LEU A 84 -4.30 -1.43 4.25
N TRP A 85 -3.14 -0.79 4.31
CA TRP A 85 -2.78 0.09 5.41
C TRP A 85 -3.77 1.26 5.54
N THR A 86 -4.00 2.01 4.46
CA THR A 86 -4.92 3.16 4.47
C THR A 86 -6.35 2.74 4.81
N LEU A 87 -6.86 1.65 4.19
CA LEU A 87 -8.19 1.14 4.51
C LEU A 87 -8.32 0.69 5.96
N SER A 88 -7.26 0.09 6.54
CA SER A 88 -7.29 -0.34 7.93
C SER A 88 -7.44 0.83 8.89
N GLU A 89 -6.83 1.98 8.58
CA GLU A 89 -6.95 3.20 9.36
C GLU A 89 -8.36 3.81 9.22
N GLU A 90 -8.89 3.90 8.01
CA GLU A 90 -10.26 4.37 7.75
C GLU A 90 -11.29 3.55 8.52
N PHE A 91 -11.18 2.22 8.46
CA PHE A 91 -12.09 1.32 9.18
C PHE A 91 -11.94 1.43 10.69
N ALA A 92 -10.73 1.56 11.20
CA ALA A 92 -10.50 1.79 12.62
C ALA A 92 -11.15 3.10 13.11
N ARG A 93 -11.04 4.18 12.33
CA ARG A 93 -11.70 5.47 12.64
C ARG A 93 -13.22 5.34 12.67
N LEU A 94 -13.82 4.65 11.70
CA LEU A 94 -15.27 4.39 11.68
C LEU A 94 -15.73 3.65 12.94
N LEU A 95 -14.99 2.61 13.36
CA LEU A 95 -15.31 1.84 14.56
C LEU A 95 -15.15 2.65 15.86
N LEU A 96 -14.17 3.56 15.92
CA LEU A 96 -14.02 4.48 17.05
C LEU A 96 -15.14 5.51 17.11
N GLN A 97 -15.57 6.04 15.97
CA GLN A 97 -16.71 6.96 15.89
C GLN A 97 -18.01 6.27 16.33
N TYR A 98 -18.20 5.02 15.91
CA TYR A 98 -19.30 4.19 16.37
C TYR A 98 -19.34 4.07 17.89
N GLU A 99 -18.21 3.77 18.53
CA GLU A 99 -18.12 3.70 20.00
C GLU A 99 -18.32 5.06 20.68
N ALA A 100 -17.84 6.15 20.08
CA ALA A 100 -18.01 7.50 20.62
C ALA A 100 -19.47 7.96 20.57
N GLY A 101 -20.24 7.56 19.54
CA GLY A 101 -21.66 7.86 19.40
C GLY A 101 -22.57 7.18 20.44
N ALA A 102 -22.02 6.35 21.32
CA ALA A 102 -22.78 5.43 22.15
C ALA A 102 -23.54 6.06 23.33
N GLY A 103 -23.16 7.24 23.83
CA GLY A 103 -23.79 7.83 25.02
C GLY A 103 -23.93 6.82 26.19
N LYS A 104 -25.17 6.48 26.57
CA LYS A 104 -25.49 5.47 27.61
C LYS A 104 -25.24 4.01 27.19
N MET A 105 -25.12 3.71 25.90
CA MET A 105 -24.97 2.37 25.31
C MET A 105 -23.50 2.01 25.02
N LYS A 106 -22.54 2.72 25.62
CA LYS A 106 -21.10 2.56 25.35
C LYS A 106 -20.61 1.12 25.49
N ARG A 107 -21.12 0.41 26.50
CA ARG A 107 -20.69 -0.97 26.77
C ARG A 107 -21.11 -1.95 25.68
N ASP A 108 -22.30 -1.80 25.11
CA ASP A 108 -22.79 -2.69 24.06
C ASP A 108 -22.05 -2.43 22.74
N ARG A 109 -21.81 -1.16 22.38
CA ARG A 109 -21.05 -0.81 21.18
C ARG A 109 -19.61 -1.32 21.24
N THR A 110 -18.91 -1.14 22.37
CA THR A 110 -17.56 -1.70 22.56
C THR A 110 -17.56 -3.24 22.48
N ASN A 111 -18.59 -3.91 23.02
CA ASN A 111 -18.72 -5.35 22.90
C ASN A 111 -18.91 -5.81 21.44
N GLN A 112 -19.73 -5.09 20.66
CA GLN A 112 -19.95 -5.38 19.24
C GLN A 112 -18.66 -5.22 18.42
N VAL A 113 -17.90 -4.14 18.65
CA VAL A 113 -16.59 -3.96 18.03
C VAL A 113 -15.61 -5.07 18.45
N GLY A 114 -15.62 -5.47 19.72
CA GLY A 114 -14.83 -6.60 20.20
C GLY A 114 -15.18 -7.92 19.52
N GLN A 115 -16.46 -8.21 19.31
CA GLN A 115 -16.92 -9.39 18.56
C GLN A 115 -16.52 -9.33 17.08
N LEU A 116 -16.60 -8.15 16.47
CA LEU A 116 -16.13 -7.93 15.11
C LEU A 116 -14.64 -8.31 14.97
N PHE A 117 -13.80 -7.83 15.89
CA PHE A 117 -12.37 -8.14 15.91
C PHE A 117 -12.04 -9.61 16.19
N ALA A 118 -12.90 -10.32 16.93
CA ALA A 118 -12.76 -11.75 17.22
C ALA A 118 -13.09 -12.65 16.01
N SER A 119 -13.55 -12.09 14.89
CA SER A 119 -13.90 -12.85 13.69
C SER A 119 -12.67 -13.54 13.08
N VAL A 120 -12.78 -14.84 12.80
CA VAL A 120 -11.70 -15.63 12.17
C VAL A 120 -11.92 -15.85 10.66
N SER A 121 -13.06 -15.42 10.13
CA SER A 121 -13.38 -15.52 8.70
C SER A 121 -14.18 -14.30 8.22
N VAL A 122 -14.13 -14.03 6.91
CA VAL A 122 -14.94 -13.00 6.24
C VAL A 122 -16.43 -13.18 6.58
N LYS A 123 -16.95 -14.42 6.55
CA LYS A 123 -18.35 -14.70 6.86
C LYS A 123 -18.72 -14.25 8.28
N GLN A 124 -17.90 -14.60 9.27
CA GLN A 124 -18.11 -14.18 10.65
C GLN A 124 -18.00 -12.66 10.80
N PHE A 125 -17.02 -12.05 10.14
CA PHE A 125 -16.83 -10.60 10.14
C PHE A 125 -18.08 -9.89 9.61
N LEU A 126 -18.60 -10.30 8.45
CA LEU A 126 -19.81 -9.72 7.88
C LEU A 126 -21.03 -9.92 8.77
N ASN A 127 -21.19 -11.10 9.38
CA ASN A 127 -22.28 -11.35 10.33
C ASN A 127 -22.20 -10.43 11.55
N ASN A 128 -21.00 -10.22 12.09
CA ASN A 128 -20.75 -9.34 13.24
C ASN A 128 -20.85 -7.84 12.86
N LEU A 129 -20.76 -7.50 11.57
CA LEU A 129 -20.92 -6.14 11.07
C LEU A 129 -22.40 -5.71 10.97
N ILE A 130 -23.33 -6.65 10.73
CA ILE A 130 -24.77 -6.38 10.65
C ILE A 130 -25.30 -5.59 11.86
N PRO A 131 -25.09 -6.02 13.13
CA PRO A 131 -25.61 -5.28 14.28
C PRO A 131 -24.97 -3.89 14.45
N ILE A 132 -23.76 -3.66 13.92
CA ILE A 132 -23.14 -2.32 13.92
C ILE A 132 -23.89 -1.41 12.95
N ILE A 133 -24.18 -1.90 11.74
CA ILE A 133 -24.90 -1.16 10.70
C ILE A 133 -26.32 -0.79 11.14
N GLU A 134 -27.04 -1.71 11.78
CA GLU A 134 -28.41 -1.46 12.27
C GLU A 134 -28.50 -0.30 13.26
N ASN A 135 -27.41 -0.06 13.98
CA ASN A 135 -27.32 0.96 15.03
C ASN A 135 -26.80 2.31 14.54
N GLU A 136 -26.41 2.43 13.27
CA GLU A 136 -25.75 3.61 12.73
C GLU A 136 -26.56 4.27 11.61
N LYS A 137 -26.57 5.61 11.59
CA LYS A 137 -27.33 6.37 10.57
C LYS A 137 -26.55 6.47 9.26
N GLU A 138 -25.23 6.60 9.35
CA GLU A 138 -24.33 6.69 8.21
C GLU A 138 -23.74 5.32 7.89
N VAL A 139 -24.31 4.65 6.87
CA VAL A 139 -23.99 3.25 6.55
C VAL A 139 -22.92 3.08 5.47
N GLU A 140 -22.54 4.14 4.77
CA GLU A 140 -21.72 4.02 3.55
C GLU A 140 -20.29 3.55 3.84
N GLY A 141 -19.69 4.01 4.95
CA GLY A 141 -18.39 3.51 5.42
C GLY A 141 -18.41 2.01 5.72
N TYR A 142 -19.48 1.51 6.34
CA TYR A 142 -19.64 0.09 6.65
C TYR A 142 -19.98 -0.73 5.41
N ARG A 143 -20.72 -0.18 4.44
CA ARG A 143 -20.92 -0.79 3.12
C ARG A 143 -19.58 -1.01 2.43
N ASN A 144 -18.72 0.01 2.40
CA ASN A 144 -17.39 -0.10 1.80
C ASN A 144 -16.55 -1.15 2.54
N MET A 145 -16.60 -1.17 3.88
CA MET A 145 -15.95 -2.20 4.70
C MET A 145 -16.40 -3.61 4.29
N GLY A 146 -17.71 -3.83 4.20
CA GLY A 146 -18.27 -5.12 3.77
C GLY A 146 -17.82 -5.52 2.35
N LYS A 147 -17.79 -4.56 1.42
CA LYS A 147 -17.32 -4.80 0.04
C LYS A 147 -15.85 -5.19 -0.01
N VAL A 148 -14.96 -4.47 0.69
CA VAL A 148 -13.53 -4.80 0.74
C VAL A 148 -13.31 -6.20 1.31
N PHE A 149 -14.01 -6.56 2.39
CA PHE A 149 -13.91 -7.90 2.97
C PHE A 149 -14.52 -9.00 2.10
N HIS A 150 -15.51 -8.68 1.27
CA HIS A 150 -16.03 -9.61 0.27
C HIS A 150 -15.01 -9.89 -0.85
N GLU A 151 -14.27 -8.86 -1.28
CA GLU A 151 -13.33 -8.94 -2.40
C GLU A 151 -11.93 -9.45 -2.00
N ILE A 152 -11.56 -9.39 -0.71
CA ILE A 152 -10.23 -9.81 -0.25
C ILE A 152 -10.04 -11.33 -0.38
N PRO A 153 -8.87 -11.81 -0.85
CA PRO A 153 -8.52 -13.22 -0.77
C PRO A 153 -8.63 -13.74 0.66
N LYS A 154 -9.19 -14.95 0.83
CA LYS A 154 -9.43 -15.54 2.16
C LYS A 154 -8.17 -15.60 3.02
N ASP A 155 -7.02 -15.87 2.41
CA ASP A 155 -5.73 -15.99 3.09
C ASP A 155 -5.23 -14.65 3.65
N ASN A 156 -5.70 -13.53 3.10
CA ASN A 156 -5.31 -12.19 3.52
C ASN A 156 -6.21 -11.63 4.64
N PHE A 157 -7.36 -12.27 4.91
CA PHE A 157 -8.30 -11.83 5.95
C PHE A 157 -7.65 -11.71 7.34
N PRO A 158 -6.91 -12.72 7.85
CA PRO A 158 -6.33 -12.65 9.20
C PRO A 158 -5.36 -11.48 9.35
N TYR A 159 -4.54 -11.23 8.33
CA TYR A 159 -3.62 -10.10 8.31
C TYR A 159 -4.37 -8.76 8.32
N PHE A 160 -5.36 -8.59 7.43
CA PHE A 160 -6.09 -7.34 7.34
C PHE A 160 -6.93 -7.05 8.61
N ASN A 161 -7.58 -8.06 9.20
CA ASN A 161 -8.26 -7.91 10.49
C ASN A 161 -7.28 -7.49 11.60
N THR A 162 -6.06 -8.03 11.59
CA THR A 162 -5.01 -7.64 12.53
C THR A 162 -4.56 -6.19 12.33
N LEU A 163 -4.43 -5.72 11.08
CA LEU A 163 -4.11 -4.32 10.79
C LEU A 163 -5.17 -3.37 11.32
N ILE A 164 -6.46 -3.66 11.14
CA ILE A 164 -7.54 -2.82 11.68
C ILE A 164 -7.44 -2.75 13.21
N ARG A 165 -7.24 -3.88 13.89
CA ARG A 165 -7.05 -3.93 15.34
C ARG A 165 -5.84 -3.10 15.80
N PHE A 166 -4.74 -3.17 15.05
CA PHE A 166 -3.55 -2.37 15.31
C PHE A 166 -3.84 -0.87 15.18
N GLN A 167 -4.44 -0.44 14.07
CA GLN A 167 -4.78 0.97 13.86
C GLN A 167 -5.78 1.48 14.90
N TYR A 168 -6.78 0.67 15.24
CA TYR A 168 -7.74 0.98 16.29
C TYR A 168 -7.04 1.21 17.63
N ALA A 169 -6.12 0.31 18.02
CA ALA A 169 -5.35 0.47 19.26
C ALA A 169 -4.41 1.69 19.22
N LEU A 170 -3.87 2.04 18.04
CA LEU A 170 -3.01 3.20 17.85
C LEU A 170 -3.79 4.52 17.93
N LEU A 171 -5.00 4.57 17.37
CA LEU A 171 -5.87 5.74 17.37
C LEU A 171 -6.59 5.95 18.71
N ASN A 172 -6.74 4.90 19.51
CA ASN A 172 -7.39 4.93 20.84
C ASN A 172 -6.40 5.16 21.99
N LYS A 173 -5.16 5.55 21.68
CA LYS A 173 -4.17 6.03 22.67
C LYS A 173 -4.41 7.50 22.99
#